data_AF-A0A7V1D4C7-F1
#
_entry.id   AF-A0A7V1D4C7-F1
#
_cell.length_a   1.000
_cell.length_b   1.000
_cell.length_c   1.000
_cell.angle_alpha   90.00
_cell.angle_beta   90.00
_cell.angle_gamma   90.00
#
_symmetry.space_group_name_H-M   'P 1'
#
loop_
_entity.id
_entity.type
_entity.pdbx_description
1 polymer ?
#
loop_
_entity_poly.entity_id
_entity_poly.type
_entity_poly.pdbx_seq_one_letter_code
_entity_poly.pdbx_strand_id
1 'polypeptide(L)'
;MHISKNNTHLSIGTLFLLIISYHPGLFASVSTAVDSANATYIPQTHRVTSMATVRDRPDGKIIAIWNPDTRFTTKEQRGDWIKVSGTFPNDQWTPRAEPLWVNRYYTTAFTPKPGPIPSGRPKNINRYITVDKSDFMIKVFERKEGSATEKLIYSTQVALGMDRCLPKEKGGKCYFTDPGKYQIRWKIHDPLGIEWCIPKSMESEFKSDIEAGNRCFRGSIGSYALNIGKTYAIHGTANPASIGTKASHGCVRTANADMERIFNMMDVGDPVYIVE
;
A
#
# COMPACT_ATOMS: atom_id res chain seq x y z
N MET A 1 -19.20 68.82 -10.76
CA MET A 1 -19.53 67.70 -11.66
C MET A 1 -20.76 67.01 -11.08
N HIS A 2 -21.95 67.33 -11.60
CA HIS A 2 -23.25 66.97 -11.00
C HIS A 2 -23.95 65.85 -11.78
N ILE A 3 -24.33 64.79 -11.05
CA ILE A 3 -25.60 64.01 -11.03
C ILE A 3 -26.47 63.99 -12.32
N SER A 4 -26.82 62.79 -12.81
CA SER A 4 -28.21 62.25 -12.85
C SER A 4 -28.61 61.44 -14.10
N LYS A 5 -28.96 60.16 -13.83
CA LYS A 5 -30.14 59.36 -14.24
C LYS A 5 -30.67 59.30 -15.71
N ASN A 6 -30.84 58.03 -16.11
CA ASN A 6 -32.05 57.37 -16.63
C ASN A 6 -32.62 57.62 -18.05
N ASN A 7 -33.09 56.47 -18.59
CA ASN A 7 -34.30 56.27 -19.40
C ASN A 7 -34.22 56.80 -20.86
N THR A 8 -34.84 56.23 -21.89
CA THR A 8 -36.00 55.33 -22.01
C THR A 8 -36.16 54.95 -23.50
N HIS A 9 -36.56 53.71 -23.76
CA HIS A 9 -37.62 53.26 -24.68
C HIS A 9 -37.75 53.68 -26.17
N LEU A 10 -37.94 52.61 -26.97
CA LEU A 10 -39.02 52.34 -27.97
C LEU A 10 -38.95 52.86 -29.41
N SER A 11 -39.58 52.01 -30.24
CA SER A 11 -40.19 52.24 -31.58
C SER A 11 -39.25 51.92 -32.76
N ILE A 12 -39.58 51.23 -33.86
CA ILE A 12 -40.83 50.86 -34.57
C ILE A 12 -40.46 49.57 -35.37
N GLY A 13 -41.18 48.46 -35.31
CA GLY A 13 -42.19 48.07 -36.29
C GLY A 13 -41.67 47.96 -37.75
N THR A 14 -41.60 46.74 -38.31
CA THR A 14 -42.26 46.34 -39.58
C THR A 14 -41.96 44.87 -39.87
N LEU A 15 -43.05 44.13 -39.96
CA LEU A 15 -43.20 42.72 -40.28
C LEU A 15 -43.15 42.56 -41.82
N PHE A 16 -42.34 41.66 -42.37
CA PHE A 16 -42.66 41.00 -43.65
C PHE A 16 -42.04 39.60 -43.73
N LEU A 17 -42.87 38.68 -44.20
CA LEU A 17 -42.71 37.24 -44.38
C LEU A 17 -41.42 36.84 -45.12
N LEU A 18 -40.86 35.68 -44.75
CA LEU A 18 -40.75 34.54 -45.68
C LEU A 18 -40.51 33.24 -44.88
N ILE A 19 -41.49 32.33 -44.96
CA ILE A 19 -41.35 30.94 -44.51
C ILE A 19 -40.51 30.24 -45.58
N ILE A 20 -39.27 29.87 -45.25
CA ILE A 20 -38.50 28.88 -46.00
C ILE A 20 -38.26 27.71 -45.05
N SER A 21 -39.04 26.67 -45.23
CA SER A 21 -38.87 25.36 -44.61
C SER A 21 -37.57 24.72 -45.12
N TYR A 22 -36.47 24.90 -44.40
CA TYR A 22 -35.24 24.14 -44.60
C TYR A 22 -35.36 22.79 -43.90
N HIS A 23 -35.36 21.71 -44.68
CA HIS A 23 -35.11 20.35 -44.23
C HIS A 23 -33.59 20.18 -43.98
N PRO A 24 -33.13 19.84 -42.77
CA PRO A 24 -31.77 19.38 -42.59
C PRO A 24 -31.73 17.86 -42.83
N GLY A 25 -31.19 17.47 -43.99
CA GLY A 25 -30.62 16.16 -44.17
C GLY A 25 -29.22 16.09 -43.55
N LEU A 26 -28.93 14.94 -42.92
CA LEU A 26 -27.62 14.40 -42.54
C LEU A 26 -26.82 15.11 -41.44
N PHE A 27 -27.04 14.64 -40.21
CA PHE A 27 -25.96 13.99 -39.46
C PHE A 27 -26.49 12.65 -38.96
N ALA A 28 -26.27 11.59 -39.73
CA ALA A 28 -26.35 10.24 -39.20
C ALA A 28 -25.18 10.08 -38.22
N SER A 29 -25.42 10.35 -36.94
CA SER A 29 -24.55 9.82 -35.90
C SER A 29 -24.59 8.31 -36.05
N VAL A 30 -23.49 7.72 -36.53
CA VAL A 30 -23.25 6.29 -36.37
C VAL A 30 -23.14 6.06 -34.87
N SER A 31 -24.28 5.81 -34.24
CA SER A 31 -24.35 5.16 -32.95
C SER A 31 -23.80 3.78 -33.21
N THR A 32 -22.51 3.60 -32.95
CA THR A 32 -22.01 2.29 -32.59
C THR A 32 -22.72 1.97 -31.29
N ALA A 33 -23.84 1.27 -31.41
CA ALA A 33 -24.34 0.44 -30.34
C ALA A 33 -23.20 -0.52 -30.01
N VAL A 34 -22.37 -0.13 -29.05
CA VAL A 34 -21.47 -1.06 -28.38
C VAL A 34 -22.42 -1.97 -27.62
N ASP A 35 -22.60 -3.17 -28.16
CA ASP A 35 -23.32 -4.26 -27.52
C ASP A 35 -22.88 -4.35 -26.06
N SER A 36 -23.78 -3.99 -25.15
CA SER A 36 -23.57 -4.00 -23.70
C SER A 36 -23.73 -5.40 -23.11
N ALA A 37 -23.37 -6.43 -23.88
CA ALA A 37 -23.47 -7.83 -23.52
C ALA A 37 -22.07 -8.44 -23.35
N ASN A 38 -21.30 -7.93 -22.38
CA ASN A 38 -20.23 -8.65 -21.63
C ASN A 38 -19.31 -7.68 -20.85
N ALA A 39 -19.90 -6.78 -20.06
CA ALA A 39 -19.12 -6.17 -18.98
C ALA A 39 -18.94 -7.24 -17.90
N THR A 40 -17.79 -7.91 -17.87
CA THR A 40 -17.41 -8.86 -16.81
C THR A 40 -17.36 -8.10 -15.48
N TYR A 41 -18.47 -8.09 -14.74
CA TYR A 41 -18.57 -7.39 -13.47
C TYR A 41 -17.59 -8.02 -12.47
N ILE A 42 -16.50 -7.30 -12.17
CA ILE A 42 -15.51 -7.72 -11.18
C ILE A 42 -16.15 -7.52 -9.80
N PRO A 43 -16.43 -8.59 -9.04
CA PRO A 43 -17.02 -8.46 -7.72
C PRO A 43 -16.08 -7.67 -6.80
N GLN A 44 -16.59 -6.62 -6.17
CA GLN A 44 -15.81 -5.82 -5.22
C GLN A 44 -15.65 -6.57 -3.90
N THR A 45 -14.45 -6.54 -3.32
CA THR A 45 -14.20 -7.09 -1.98
C THR A 45 -14.50 -6.02 -0.94
N HIS A 46 -15.19 -6.38 0.12
CA HIS A 46 -15.44 -5.55 1.29
C HIS A 46 -14.88 -6.24 2.53
N ARG A 47 -14.67 -5.45 3.59
CA ARG A 47 -14.46 -5.96 4.94
C ARG A 47 -15.47 -5.37 5.90
N VAL A 48 -15.78 -6.14 6.93
CA VAL A 48 -16.54 -5.68 8.09
C VAL A 48 -15.65 -4.81 8.98
N THR A 49 -16.10 -3.63 9.40
CA THR A 49 -15.32 -2.68 10.22
C THR A 49 -15.58 -2.82 11.72
N SER A 50 -16.74 -3.37 12.09
CA SER A 50 -17.15 -3.65 13.47
C SER A 50 -18.08 -4.87 13.46
N MET A 51 -18.29 -5.53 14.59
CA MET A 51 -19.11 -6.74 14.65
C MET A 51 -20.49 -6.52 13.99
N ALA A 52 -20.81 -7.34 12.97
CA ALA A 52 -21.96 -7.11 12.10
C ALA A 52 -22.89 -8.32 12.06
N THR A 53 -24.20 -8.08 12.18
CA THR A 53 -25.20 -9.12 11.97
C THR A 53 -25.36 -9.40 10.48
N VAL A 54 -25.38 -10.69 10.12
CA VAL A 54 -25.58 -11.16 8.76
C VAL A 54 -26.95 -11.82 8.67
N ARG A 55 -27.70 -11.50 7.63
CA ARG A 55 -29.09 -11.95 7.43
C ARG A 55 -29.27 -12.71 6.12
N ASP A 56 -30.30 -13.53 6.05
CA ASP A 56 -30.73 -14.22 4.81
C ASP A 56 -31.36 -13.24 3.80
N ARG A 57 -31.96 -12.15 4.29
CA ARG A 57 -32.47 -10.99 3.52
C ARG A 57 -32.45 -9.74 4.40
N PRO A 58 -32.52 -8.50 3.85
CA PRO A 58 -32.45 -7.25 4.62
C PRO A 58 -33.31 -7.19 5.89
N ASP A 59 -34.56 -7.63 5.80
CA ASP A 59 -35.57 -7.66 6.86
C ASP A 59 -35.70 -9.06 7.51
N GLY A 60 -34.80 -9.98 7.18
CA GLY A 60 -34.89 -11.39 7.55
C GLY A 60 -34.20 -11.77 8.84
N LYS A 61 -34.03 -13.08 9.02
CA LYS A 61 -33.43 -13.67 10.23
C LYS A 61 -31.94 -13.41 10.24
N ILE A 62 -31.40 -13.17 11.43
CA ILE A 62 -29.95 -13.17 11.65
C ILE A 62 -29.50 -14.63 11.58
N ILE A 63 -28.56 -14.91 10.68
CA ILE A 63 -28.03 -16.27 10.45
C ILE A 63 -26.58 -16.41 10.93
N ALA A 64 -25.88 -15.29 11.09
CA ALA A 64 -24.50 -15.25 11.58
C ALA A 64 -24.18 -13.86 12.15
N ILE A 65 -23.10 -13.83 12.94
CA ILE A 65 -22.44 -12.60 13.37
C ILE A 65 -21.03 -12.66 12.80
N TRP A 66 -20.61 -11.62 12.10
CA TRP A 66 -19.27 -11.49 11.56
C TRP A 66 -18.43 -10.56 12.42
N ASN A 67 -17.21 -10.98 12.70
CA ASN A 67 -16.24 -10.19 13.44
C ASN A 67 -15.64 -9.08 12.54
N PRO A 68 -15.05 -8.02 13.13
CA PRO A 68 -14.23 -7.07 12.38
C PRO A 68 -13.20 -7.77 11.50
N ASP A 69 -12.85 -7.15 10.38
CA ASP A 69 -11.96 -7.64 9.34
C ASP A 69 -12.42 -8.89 8.56
N THR A 70 -13.62 -9.43 8.84
CA THR A 70 -14.22 -10.47 7.99
C THR A 70 -14.39 -9.95 6.57
N ARG A 71 -13.75 -10.62 5.61
CA ARG A 71 -13.78 -10.26 4.18
C ARG A 71 -14.88 -11.01 3.44
N PHE A 72 -15.48 -10.33 2.47
CA PHE A 72 -16.49 -10.92 1.60
C PHE A 72 -16.52 -10.18 0.26
N THR A 73 -17.05 -10.83 -0.78
CA THR A 73 -17.28 -10.19 -2.08
C THR A 73 -18.73 -9.79 -2.24
N THR A 74 -19.00 -8.73 -3.00
CA THR A 74 -20.35 -8.31 -3.39
C THR A 74 -20.47 -8.11 -4.89
N LYS A 75 -21.68 -8.34 -5.41
CA LYS A 75 -22.06 -8.03 -6.79
C LYS A 75 -23.17 -6.99 -6.88
N GLU A 76 -23.78 -6.64 -5.75
CA GLU A 76 -25.03 -5.89 -5.72
C GLU A 76 -25.21 -5.24 -4.34
N GLN A 77 -25.67 -3.98 -4.34
CA GLN A 77 -26.03 -3.24 -3.13
C GLN A 77 -27.47 -2.72 -3.27
N ARG A 78 -28.26 -2.81 -2.20
CA ARG A 78 -29.65 -2.33 -2.17
C ARG A 78 -29.87 -1.49 -0.91
N GLY A 79 -29.98 -0.18 -1.07
CA GLY A 79 -30.08 0.75 0.06
C GLY A 79 -28.93 0.54 1.05
N ASP A 80 -29.28 0.37 2.32
CA ASP A 80 -28.33 0.12 3.41
C ASP A 80 -27.77 -1.31 3.45
N TRP A 81 -28.09 -2.16 2.46
CA TRP A 81 -27.70 -3.57 2.48
C TRP A 81 -26.75 -3.94 1.36
N ILE A 82 -25.71 -4.69 1.68
CA ILE A 82 -24.77 -5.27 0.72
C ILE A 82 -25.07 -6.75 0.58
N LYS A 83 -25.27 -7.20 -0.66
CA LYS A 83 -25.48 -8.61 -0.99
C LYS A 83 -24.13 -9.32 -1.10
N VAL A 84 -23.92 -10.29 -0.24
CA VAL A 84 -22.73 -11.15 -0.20
C VAL A 84 -22.82 -12.18 -1.33
N SER A 85 -21.80 -12.19 -2.19
CA SER A 85 -21.65 -13.15 -3.28
C SER A 85 -20.63 -14.26 -3.01
N GLY A 86 -19.76 -14.06 -2.01
CA GLY A 86 -18.72 -15.00 -1.62
C GLY A 86 -18.00 -14.56 -0.36
N THR A 87 -17.31 -15.49 0.29
CA THR A 87 -16.59 -15.29 1.56
C THR A 87 -15.19 -15.88 1.48
N PHE A 88 -14.32 -15.58 2.46
CA PHE A 88 -12.92 -16.06 2.49
C PHE A 88 -12.62 -16.92 3.73
N PRO A 89 -13.23 -18.12 3.89
CA PRO A 89 -12.80 -19.04 4.94
C PRO A 89 -11.34 -19.44 4.73
N ASN A 90 -10.51 -19.33 5.78
CA ASN A 90 -9.06 -19.62 5.71
C ASN A 90 -8.34 -18.91 4.55
N ASP A 91 -8.74 -17.66 4.26
CA ASP A 91 -8.22 -16.83 3.17
C ASP A 91 -8.43 -17.38 1.75
N GLN A 92 -9.24 -18.43 1.57
CA GLN A 92 -9.61 -18.97 0.27
C GLN A 92 -11.01 -18.50 -0.13
N TRP A 93 -11.13 -17.90 -1.32
CA TRP A 93 -12.43 -17.44 -1.80
C TRP A 93 -13.38 -18.62 -2.07
N THR A 94 -14.55 -18.56 -1.46
CA THR A 94 -15.62 -19.55 -1.61
C THR A 94 -16.91 -18.83 -2.05
N PRO A 95 -17.52 -19.19 -3.19
CA PRO A 95 -18.78 -18.62 -3.63
C PRO A 95 -19.93 -19.05 -2.71
N ARG A 96 -20.97 -18.22 -2.62
CA ARG A 96 -22.19 -18.52 -1.88
C ARG A 96 -23.35 -18.79 -2.85
N ALA A 97 -24.02 -19.93 -2.70
CA ALA A 97 -25.22 -20.26 -3.46
C ALA A 97 -26.44 -19.43 -3.00
N GLU A 98 -26.57 -19.23 -1.68
CA GLU A 98 -27.61 -18.39 -1.09
C GLU A 98 -27.06 -17.03 -0.68
N PRO A 99 -27.73 -15.93 -1.08
CA PRO A 99 -27.25 -14.58 -0.79
C PRO A 99 -27.38 -14.26 0.69
N LEU A 100 -26.31 -13.70 1.26
CA LEU A 100 -26.36 -13.12 2.60
C LEU A 100 -26.37 -11.61 2.50
N TRP A 101 -26.86 -10.96 3.54
CA TRP A 101 -27.00 -9.51 3.58
C TRP A 101 -26.37 -8.96 4.84
N VAL A 102 -25.51 -7.97 4.66
CA VAL A 102 -24.86 -7.22 5.75
C VAL A 102 -25.15 -5.75 5.57
N ASN A 103 -25.40 -5.03 6.67
CA ASN A 103 -25.68 -3.61 6.60
C ASN A 103 -24.38 -2.86 6.23
N ARG A 104 -24.47 -2.02 5.20
CA ARG A 104 -23.40 -1.20 4.62
C ARG A 104 -22.69 -0.37 5.67
N TYR A 105 -23.42 0.11 6.68
CA TYR A 105 -22.89 0.92 7.79
C TYR A 105 -21.70 0.24 8.49
N TYR A 106 -21.69 -1.10 8.57
CA TYR A 106 -20.62 -1.86 9.21
C TYR A 106 -19.53 -2.34 8.24
N THR A 107 -19.46 -1.80 7.03
CA THR A 107 -18.58 -2.32 5.97
C THR A 107 -17.82 -1.22 5.26
N THR A 108 -16.66 -1.56 4.71
CA THR A 108 -15.90 -0.67 3.83
C THR A 108 -15.34 -1.45 2.65
N ALA A 109 -15.14 -0.77 1.52
CA ALA A 109 -14.46 -1.37 0.37
C ALA A 109 -13.05 -1.81 0.80
N PHE A 110 -12.73 -3.07 0.54
CA PHE A 110 -11.40 -3.58 0.76
C PHE A 110 -10.56 -3.22 -0.46
N THR A 111 -9.74 -2.18 -0.31
CA THR A 111 -8.64 -1.92 -1.23
C THR A 111 -7.44 -2.70 -0.72
N PRO A 112 -6.98 -3.76 -1.42
CA PRO A 112 -5.68 -4.33 -1.11
C PRO A 112 -4.68 -3.18 -1.25
N LYS A 113 -3.87 -2.90 -0.22
CA LYS A 113 -2.66 -2.10 -0.47
C LYS A 113 -1.93 -2.82 -1.60
N PRO A 114 -1.65 -2.16 -2.75
CA PRO A 114 -0.97 -2.82 -3.84
C PRO A 114 0.26 -3.50 -3.25
N GLY A 115 0.37 -4.81 -3.47
CA GLY A 115 1.62 -5.48 -3.20
C GLY A 115 2.73 -4.75 -3.96
N PRO A 116 3.98 -4.81 -3.49
CA PRO A 116 5.10 -4.23 -4.22
C PRO A 116 5.04 -4.65 -5.68
N ILE A 117 5.12 -3.70 -6.61
CA ILE A 117 5.20 -4.01 -8.04
C ILE A 117 6.42 -4.93 -8.23
N PRO A 118 6.26 -6.11 -8.87
CA PRO A 118 7.39 -6.98 -9.15
C PRO A 118 8.47 -6.21 -9.89
N SER A 119 9.74 -6.51 -9.61
CA SER A 119 10.90 -5.78 -10.13
C SER A 119 11.06 -5.76 -11.67
N GLY A 120 10.14 -6.37 -12.42
CA GLY A 120 10.26 -6.60 -13.86
C GLY A 120 11.36 -7.60 -14.24
N ARG A 121 11.96 -8.26 -13.24
CA ARG A 121 13.05 -9.21 -13.41
C ARG A 121 12.62 -10.42 -14.27
N PRO A 122 13.39 -10.76 -15.33
CA PRO A 122 13.16 -11.98 -16.10
C PRO A 122 13.24 -13.23 -15.22
N LYS A 123 12.43 -14.25 -15.50
CA LYS A 123 12.33 -15.47 -14.67
C LYS A 123 13.65 -16.25 -14.54
N ASN A 124 14.51 -16.19 -15.54
CA ASN A 124 15.82 -16.86 -15.56
C ASN A 124 16.93 -16.05 -14.87
N ILE A 125 16.57 -14.99 -14.15
CA ILE A 125 17.50 -14.10 -13.46
C ILE A 125 17.20 -14.16 -11.96
N ASN A 126 18.19 -14.58 -11.19
CA ASN A 126 18.15 -14.57 -9.74
C ASN A 126 18.88 -13.34 -9.20
N ARG A 127 18.38 -12.76 -8.11
CA ARG A 127 19.04 -11.67 -7.39
C ARG A 127 19.15 -12.01 -5.92
N TYR A 128 20.19 -11.48 -5.27
CA TYR A 128 20.35 -11.57 -3.83
C TYR A 128 21.10 -10.34 -3.32
N ILE A 129 20.98 -10.09 -2.02
CA ILE A 129 21.70 -9.03 -1.32
C ILE A 129 22.83 -9.65 -0.49
N THR A 130 23.95 -8.95 -0.40
CA THR A 130 24.91 -9.10 0.70
C THR A 130 24.99 -7.81 1.51
N VAL A 131 25.07 -7.92 2.83
CA VAL A 131 25.38 -6.84 3.76
C VAL A 131 26.68 -7.20 4.44
N ASP A 132 27.73 -6.45 4.16
CA ASP A 132 29.05 -6.65 4.73
C ASP A 132 29.24 -5.68 5.90
N LYS A 133 29.41 -6.24 7.09
CA LYS A 133 29.52 -5.47 8.32
C LYS A 133 30.88 -4.80 8.48
N SER A 134 31.91 -5.28 7.78
CA SER A 134 33.29 -4.77 7.90
C SER A 134 33.48 -3.43 7.18
N ASP A 135 32.80 -3.24 6.05
CA ASP A 135 32.91 -2.06 5.18
C ASP A 135 31.64 -1.18 5.17
N PHE A 136 30.61 -1.58 5.92
CA PHE A 136 29.29 -0.92 5.95
C PHE A 136 28.63 -0.85 4.58
N MET A 137 28.78 -1.89 3.74
CA MET A 137 28.20 -1.89 2.40
C MET A 137 27.05 -2.89 2.27
N ILE A 138 26.01 -2.46 1.55
CA ILE A 138 25.01 -3.35 0.96
C ILE A 138 25.27 -3.47 -0.54
N LYS A 139 25.25 -4.69 -1.06
CA LYS A 139 25.52 -5.02 -2.46
C LYS A 139 24.37 -5.87 -3.00
N VAL A 140 23.91 -5.57 -4.21
CA VAL A 140 22.89 -6.36 -4.93
C VAL A 140 23.57 -7.05 -6.09
N PHE A 141 23.43 -8.37 -6.11
CA PHE A 141 23.99 -9.21 -7.15
C PHE A 141 22.89 -9.81 -8.02
N GLU A 142 23.24 -10.05 -9.26
CA GLU A 142 22.41 -10.70 -10.25
C GLU A 142 23.14 -11.91 -10.83
N ARG A 143 22.42 -13.03 -11.00
CA ARG A 143 22.95 -14.25 -11.59
C ARG A 143 21.93 -14.87 -12.52
N LYS A 144 22.33 -15.10 -13.78
CA LYS A 144 21.53 -15.87 -14.73
C LYS A 144 21.49 -17.34 -14.33
N GLU A 145 20.33 -17.96 -14.42
CA GLU A 145 20.15 -19.38 -14.17
C GLU A 145 21.09 -20.22 -15.06
N GLY A 146 21.77 -21.19 -14.44
CA GLY A 146 22.81 -21.98 -15.09
C GLY A 146 24.17 -21.30 -15.28
N SER A 147 24.32 -20.01 -14.93
CA SER A 147 25.61 -19.33 -14.95
C SER A 147 26.37 -19.50 -13.63
N ALA A 148 27.68 -19.73 -13.73
CA ALA A 148 28.59 -19.67 -12.59
C ALA A 148 28.99 -18.23 -12.23
N THR A 149 28.76 -17.26 -13.12
CA THR A 149 29.12 -15.86 -12.91
C THR A 149 27.99 -15.07 -12.30
N GLU A 150 28.33 -14.30 -11.26
CA GLU A 150 27.48 -13.28 -10.67
C GLU A 150 27.93 -11.89 -11.12
N LYS A 151 27.00 -10.94 -11.16
CA LYS A 151 27.25 -9.54 -11.49
C LYS A 151 26.79 -8.65 -10.36
N LEU A 152 27.69 -7.82 -9.83
CA LEU A 152 27.31 -6.71 -8.96
C LEU A 152 26.54 -5.67 -9.79
N ILE A 153 25.26 -5.45 -9.46
CA ILE A 153 24.42 -4.49 -10.18
C ILE A 153 24.18 -3.20 -9.39
N TYR A 154 24.40 -3.23 -8.07
CA TYR A 154 24.26 -2.04 -7.24
C TYR A 154 25.00 -2.19 -5.91
N SER A 155 25.49 -1.08 -5.36
CA SER A 155 26.18 -1.04 -4.07
C SER A 155 26.03 0.33 -3.44
N THR A 156 25.81 0.39 -2.12
CA THR A 156 25.81 1.65 -1.35
C THR A 156 26.21 1.42 0.10
N GLN A 157 26.50 2.50 0.82
CA GLN A 157 26.77 2.47 2.26
C GLN A 157 25.49 2.30 3.08
N VAL A 158 25.63 1.68 4.25
CA VAL A 158 24.53 1.46 5.20
C VAL A 158 24.92 1.80 6.63
N ALA A 159 23.92 2.04 7.49
CA ALA A 159 24.11 2.00 8.93
C ALA A 159 23.62 0.65 9.46
N LEU A 160 24.32 0.14 10.47
CA LEU A 160 24.05 -1.18 11.04
C LEU A 160 23.71 -1.08 12.52
N GLY A 161 23.42 -2.23 13.13
CA GLY A 161 23.21 -2.37 14.57
C GLY A 161 24.34 -1.71 15.36
N MET A 162 24.01 -1.18 16.54
CA MET A 162 24.99 -0.56 17.44
C MET A 162 26.09 -1.53 17.91
N ASP A 163 25.91 -2.84 17.71
CA ASP A 163 26.77 -3.92 18.19
C ASP A 163 27.09 -3.84 19.68
N ARG A 164 26.12 -3.40 20.47
CA ARG A 164 26.21 -3.31 21.92
C ARG A 164 24.85 -3.50 22.57
N CYS A 165 24.89 -3.72 23.88
CA CYS A 165 23.71 -3.71 24.73
C CYS A 165 23.46 -2.32 25.30
N LEU A 166 22.19 -1.95 25.43
CA LEU A 166 21.81 -0.77 26.22
C LEU A 166 21.97 -1.05 27.71
N PRO A 167 22.14 -0.02 28.54
CA PRO A 167 22.07 -0.13 30.00
C PRO A 167 20.72 -0.72 30.47
N LYS A 168 20.69 -1.34 31.66
CA LYS A 168 19.48 -1.97 32.21
C LYS A 168 18.34 -0.97 32.41
N GLU A 169 18.67 0.27 32.75
CA GLU A 169 17.73 1.38 32.94
C GLU A 169 17.01 1.74 31.64
N LYS A 170 17.62 1.41 30.48
CA LYS A 170 17.05 1.57 29.13
C LYS A 170 16.60 0.24 28.52
N GLY A 171 16.33 -0.77 29.36
CA GLY A 171 15.79 -2.07 28.95
C GLY A 171 16.83 -3.16 28.67
N GLY A 172 18.13 -2.89 28.74
CA GLY A 172 19.18 -3.94 28.73
C GLY A 172 19.36 -4.68 27.39
N LYS A 173 18.62 -4.32 26.35
CA LYS A 173 18.57 -5.07 25.08
C LYS A 173 19.82 -4.85 24.24
N CYS A 174 20.28 -5.91 23.58
CA CYS A 174 21.38 -5.87 22.65
C CYS A 174 20.91 -5.71 21.21
N TYR A 175 21.62 -4.85 20.47
CA TYR A 175 21.23 -4.43 19.13
C TYR A 175 22.35 -4.71 18.14
N PHE A 176 22.38 -5.96 17.70
CA PHE A 176 23.29 -6.45 16.68
C PHE A 176 22.56 -6.58 15.34
N THR A 177 23.28 -6.39 14.25
CA THR A 177 22.90 -6.92 12.95
C THR A 177 23.59 -8.28 12.81
N ASP A 178 22.88 -9.35 13.17
CA ASP A 178 23.47 -10.70 13.27
C ASP A 178 23.85 -11.25 11.87
N PRO A 179 25.09 -11.73 11.67
CA PRO A 179 25.46 -12.47 10.48
C PRO A 179 24.56 -13.68 10.26
N GLY A 180 24.33 -14.04 9.00
CA GLY A 180 23.53 -15.20 8.66
C GLY A 180 22.81 -15.10 7.32
N LYS A 181 22.00 -16.14 7.06
CA LYS A 181 21.17 -16.26 5.87
C LYS A 181 19.74 -15.82 6.21
N TYR A 182 19.25 -14.87 5.45
CA TYR A 182 17.92 -14.28 5.54
C TYR A 182 17.26 -14.30 4.17
N GLN A 183 16.00 -13.88 4.12
CA GLN A 183 15.26 -13.73 2.87
C GLN A 183 14.27 -12.59 3.00
N ILE A 184 13.98 -11.90 1.91
CA ILE A 184 12.94 -10.86 1.90
C ILE A 184 11.58 -11.55 2.13
N ARG A 185 10.96 -11.30 3.28
CA ARG A 185 9.68 -11.92 3.67
C ARG A 185 8.49 -11.13 3.15
N TRP A 186 8.59 -9.81 3.19
CA TRP A 186 7.59 -8.88 2.66
C TRP A 186 8.23 -7.51 2.50
N LYS A 187 7.61 -6.66 1.68
CA LYS A 187 8.08 -5.29 1.42
C LYS A 187 6.93 -4.32 1.64
N ILE A 188 7.25 -3.12 2.09
CA ILE A 188 6.29 -2.04 2.33
C ILE A 188 6.75 -0.76 1.63
N HIS A 189 5.82 -0.10 0.96
CA HIS A 189 5.99 1.23 0.39
C HIS A 189 4.84 2.13 0.89
N ASP A 190 5.20 3.29 1.43
CA ASP A 190 4.28 4.36 1.78
C ASP A 190 4.83 5.70 1.25
N PRO A 191 4.20 6.32 0.24
CA PRO A 191 4.65 7.59 -0.31
C PRO A 191 4.71 8.72 0.70
N LEU A 192 3.90 8.67 1.77
CA LEU A 192 3.88 9.68 2.84
C LEU A 192 4.92 9.41 3.94
N GLY A 193 5.76 8.39 3.76
CA GLY A 193 6.68 7.87 4.75
C GLY A 193 6.02 6.82 5.63
N ILE A 194 6.71 5.71 5.86
CA ILE A 194 6.18 4.60 6.64
C ILE A 194 6.01 5.06 8.09
N GLU A 195 4.82 4.81 8.64
CA GLU A 195 4.54 5.01 10.06
C GLU A 195 5.15 3.87 10.87
N TRP A 196 6.25 4.16 11.57
CA TRP A 196 6.86 3.22 12.50
C TRP A 196 6.38 3.52 13.92
N CYS A 197 5.82 2.52 14.59
CA CYS A 197 5.36 2.64 15.97
C CYS A 197 6.27 1.85 16.92
N ILE A 198 6.46 2.41 18.12
CA ILE A 198 7.29 1.80 19.16
C ILE A 198 6.71 0.41 19.52
N PRO A 199 7.45 -0.69 19.28
CA PRO A 199 6.99 -2.00 19.66
C PRO A 199 7.06 -2.15 21.19
N LYS A 200 6.22 -3.02 21.75
CA LYS A 200 6.16 -3.27 23.20
C LYS A 200 7.53 -3.57 23.81
N SER A 201 8.41 -4.25 23.07
CA SER A 201 9.76 -4.59 23.51
C SER A 201 10.72 -3.39 23.65
N MET A 202 10.33 -2.19 23.21
CA MET A 202 11.15 -0.97 23.25
C MET A 202 10.55 0.12 24.14
N GLU A 203 9.43 -0.14 24.84
CA GLU A 203 8.74 0.91 25.61
C GLU A 203 9.61 1.55 26.69
N SER A 204 10.50 0.79 27.34
CA SER A 204 11.43 1.33 28.33
C SER A 204 12.41 2.33 27.73
N GLU A 205 12.83 2.11 26.48
CA GLU A 205 13.76 2.98 25.78
C GLU A 205 13.10 4.30 25.34
N PHE A 206 11.83 4.22 24.91
CA PHE A 206 11.04 5.36 24.41
C PHE A 206 10.00 5.84 25.44
N LYS A 207 10.27 5.66 26.74
CA LYS A 207 9.32 5.97 27.81
C LYS A 207 8.81 7.41 27.72
N SER A 208 9.72 8.36 27.55
CA SER A 208 9.39 9.78 27.46
C SER A 208 8.54 10.12 26.24
N ASP A 209 8.81 9.50 25.09
CA ASP A 209 7.98 9.69 23.88
C ASP A 209 6.56 9.16 24.10
N ILE A 210 6.43 7.97 24.70
CA ILE A 210 5.14 7.35 25.00
C ILE A 210 4.34 8.21 26.00
N GLU A 211 4.98 8.70 27.06
CA GLU A 211 4.36 9.58 28.05
C GLU A 211 3.90 10.92 27.44
N ALA A 212 4.61 11.40 26.41
CA ALA A 212 4.22 12.56 25.62
C ALA A 212 3.14 12.26 24.55
N GLY A 213 2.66 11.01 24.44
CA GLY A 213 1.66 10.58 23.46
C GLY A 213 2.24 10.24 22.08
N ASN A 214 3.55 10.30 21.90
CA ASN A 214 4.24 10.02 20.64
C ASN A 214 4.59 8.53 20.54
N ARG A 215 3.63 7.72 20.10
CA ARG A 215 3.87 6.28 19.90
C ARG A 215 4.40 5.94 18.51
N CYS A 216 4.07 6.75 17.52
CA CYS A 216 4.31 6.47 16.11
C CYS A 216 5.00 7.66 15.44
N PHE A 217 5.99 7.37 14.61
CA PHE A 217 6.86 8.34 13.96
C PHE A 217 6.84 8.11 12.45
N ARG A 218 6.01 8.89 11.76
CA ARG A 218 5.89 8.84 10.30
C ARG A 218 7.20 9.25 9.62
N GLY A 219 7.64 8.45 8.65
CA GLY A 219 8.82 8.72 7.83
C GLY A 219 10.17 8.47 8.53
N SER A 220 10.17 8.07 9.81
CA SER A 220 11.38 7.77 10.57
C SER A 220 12.24 6.67 9.94
N ILE A 221 11.61 5.73 9.23
CA ILE A 221 12.24 4.63 8.50
C ILE A 221 12.17 4.81 6.96
N GLY A 222 11.91 6.02 6.49
CA GLY A 222 11.74 6.34 5.07
C GLY A 222 10.41 5.84 4.49
N SER A 223 10.32 5.85 3.16
CA SER A 223 9.10 5.45 2.42
C SER A 223 9.12 3.98 1.97
N TYR A 224 10.27 3.32 2.02
CA TYR A 224 10.46 1.95 1.52
C TYR A 224 11.13 1.09 2.59
N ALA A 225 10.69 -0.16 2.75
CA ALA A 225 11.36 -1.14 3.60
C ALA A 225 11.16 -2.58 3.11
N LEU A 226 12.16 -3.42 3.38
CA LEU A 226 12.18 -4.87 3.16
C LEU A 226 12.31 -5.55 4.51
N ASN A 227 11.33 -6.36 4.92
CA ASN A 227 11.51 -7.22 6.08
C ASN A 227 12.30 -8.46 5.68
N ILE A 228 13.30 -8.81 6.49
CA ILE A 228 14.19 -9.95 6.20
C ILE A 228 14.09 -11.08 7.23
N GLY A 229 13.15 -10.99 8.17
CA GLY A 229 12.99 -11.93 9.28
C GLY A 229 13.49 -11.40 10.63
N LYS A 230 13.27 -12.19 11.69
CA LYS A 230 13.40 -11.74 13.09
C LYS A 230 12.68 -10.39 13.28
N THR A 231 13.34 -9.43 13.94
CA THR A 231 12.90 -8.03 14.06
C THR A 231 13.64 -7.12 13.07
N TYR A 232 14.28 -7.66 12.03
CA TYR A 232 15.14 -6.91 11.12
C TYR A 232 14.42 -6.47 9.84
N ALA A 233 14.79 -5.28 9.37
CA ALA A 233 14.43 -4.77 8.06
C ALA A 233 15.61 -4.02 7.42
N ILE A 234 15.61 -3.97 6.09
CA ILE A 234 16.40 -3.04 5.29
C ILE A 234 15.48 -1.89 4.93
N HIS A 235 15.79 -0.67 5.35
CA HIS A 235 14.88 0.47 5.21
C HIS A 235 15.62 1.80 5.04
N GLY A 236 14.90 2.83 4.60
CA GLY A 236 15.43 4.19 4.51
C GLY A 236 15.66 4.83 5.88
N THR A 237 16.03 6.09 5.96
CA THR A 237 16.26 6.74 7.26
C THR A 237 15.90 8.23 7.21
N ALA A 238 15.32 8.73 8.31
CA ALA A 238 15.20 10.17 8.54
C ALA A 238 16.52 10.80 9.03
N ASN A 239 17.52 9.99 9.41
CA ASN A 239 18.83 10.46 9.86
C ASN A 239 19.94 10.00 8.88
N PRO A 240 20.19 10.76 7.80
CA PRO A 240 21.20 10.40 6.79
C PRO A 240 22.63 10.41 7.34
N ALA A 241 22.91 11.20 8.39
CA ALA A 241 24.22 11.25 9.04
C ALA A 241 24.59 9.93 9.76
N SER A 242 23.63 9.02 9.96
CA SER A 242 23.91 7.71 10.54
C SER A 242 24.53 6.69 9.57
N ILE A 243 24.47 6.93 8.26
CA ILE A 243 25.01 6.02 7.25
C ILE A 243 26.53 5.86 7.41
N GLY A 244 27.03 4.63 7.29
CA GLY A 244 28.44 4.30 7.52
C GLY A 244 28.79 4.12 9.01
N THR A 245 27.80 4.03 9.91
CA THR A 245 28.03 3.90 11.35
C THR A 245 27.19 2.79 12.00
N LYS A 246 27.55 2.43 13.24
CA LYS A 246 26.79 1.52 14.11
C LYS A 246 25.75 2.31 14.92
N ALA A 247 24.54 2.47 14.38
CA ALA A 247 23.56 3.43 14.89
C ALA A 247 22.13 2.89 15.01
N SER A 248 21.85 1.68 14.53
CA SER A 248 20.50 1.13 14.50
C SER A 248 20.22 0.16 15.66
N HIS A 249 18.94 -0.12 15.87
CA HIS A 249 18.46 -1.18 16.76
C HIS A 249 18.53 -2.58 16.13
N GLY A 250 19.51 -2.81 15.25
CA GLY A 250 19.77 -4.09 14.57
C GLY A 250 19.34 -4.13 13.09
N CYS A 251 18.51 -3.19 12.64
CA CYS A 251 18.13 -3.04 11.23
C CYS A 251 19.28 -2.53 10.35
N VAL A 252 19.13 -2.67 9.04
CA VAL A 252 20.03 -2.08 8.03
C VAL A 252 19.40 -0.80 7.51
N ARG A 253 20.02 0.35 7.77
CA ARG A 253 19.55 1.65 7.28
C ARG A 253 20.30 2.04 6.01
N THR A 254 19.59 2.48 4.99
CA THR A 254 20.16 3.03 3.75
C THR A 254 19.75 4.49 3.59
N ALA A 255 20.39 5.22 2.68
CA ALA A 255 19.82 6.48 2.21
C ALA A 255 18.47 6.23 1.53
N ASN A 256 17.54 7.20 1.58
CA ASN A 256 16.18 7.01 1.07
C ASN A 256 16.15 6.74 -0.44
N ALA A 257 16.95 7.46 -1.23
CA ALA A 257 17.07 7.24 -2.67
C ALA A 257 17.62 5.86 -3.01
N ASP A 258 18.56 5.36 -2.21
CA ASP A 258 19.13 4.04 -2.40
C ASP A 258 18.13 2.94 -1.99
N MET A 259 17.33 3.19 -0.94
CA MET A 259 16.29 2.28 -0.52
C MET A 259 15.26 2.07 -1.62
N GLU A 260 14.84 3.13 -2.30
CA GLU A 260 13.93 3.05 -3.43
C GLU A 260 14.50 2.16 -4.55
N ARG A 261 15.78 2.34 -4.90
CA ARG A 261 16.45 1.52 -5.91
C ARG A 261 16.47 0.05 -5.50
N ILE A 262 16.93 -0.24 -4.27
CA ILE A 262 16.97 -1.60 -3.72
C ILE A 262 15.56 -2.20 -3.70
N PHE A 263 14.57 -1.43 -3.25
CA PHE A 263 13.18 -1.88 -3.22
C PHE A 263 12.69 -2.26 -4.62
N ASN A 264 13.00 -1.48 -5.65
CA ASN A 264 12.56 -1.77 -7.01
C ASN A 264 13.33 -2.94 -7.67
N MET A 265 14.56 -3.23 -7.23
CA MET A 265 15.36 -4.33 -7.77
C MET A 265 15.03 -5.70 -7.17
N MET A 266 14.50 -5.74 -5.95
CA MET A 266 14.38 -6.98 -5.18
C MET A 266 12.92 -7.45 -5.07
N ASP A 267 12.71 -8.76 -5.10
CA ASP A 267 11.39 -9.37 -4.90
C ASP A 267 11.30 -10.12 -3.56
N VAL A 268 10.07 -10.38 -3.12
CA VAL A 268 9.83 -11.28 -1.97
C VAL A 268 10.37 -12.67 -2.30
N GLY A 269 11.08 -13.27 -1.34
CA GLY A 269 11.77 -14.54 -1.50
C GLY A 269 13.25 -14.41 -1.87
N ASP A 270 13.71 -13.24 -2.31
CA ASP A 270 15.12 -13.08 -2.65
C ASP A 270 16.02 -13.24 -1.41
N PRO A 271 17.17 -13.94 -1.54
CA PRO A 271 18.09 -14.15 -0.43
C PRO A 271 18.78 -12.86 0.02
N VAL A 272 19.07 -12.79 1.32
CA VAL A 272 19.86 -11.74 1.95
C VAL A 272 20.92 -12.39 2.82
N TYR A 273 22.19 -12.09 2.58
CA TYR A 273 23.31 -12.61 3.35
C TYR A 273 23.94 -11.49 4.17
N ILE A 274 24.02 -11.65 5.48
CA ILE A 274 24.76 -10.73 6.35
C ILE A 274 26.07 -11.41 6.71
N VAL A 275 27.19 -10.76 6.40
CA VAL A 275 28.56 -11.29 6.55
C VAL A 275 29.42 -10.34 7.37
N GLU A 276 30.55 -10.85 7.86
CA GLU A 276 31.58 -10.12 8.61
C GLU A 276 32.93 -10.19 7.91
#